data_AF-A0A8J3CXG8-F1
#
_entry.id   AF-A0A8J3CXG8-F1
#
_cell.length_a   1.000
_cell.length_b   1.000
_cell.length_c   1.000
_cell.angle_alpha   90.00
_cell.angle_beta   90.00
_cell.angle_gamma   90.00
#
_symmetry.space_group_name_H-M   'P 1'
#
loop_
_entity.id
_entity.type
_entity.pdbx_description
1 polymer ?
#
loop_
_entity_poly.entity_id
_entity_poly.type
_entity_poly.pdbx_seq_one_letter_code
_entity_poly.pdbx_strand_id
1 'polypeptide(L)'
;MNPLKEELEALKIRIENKIRTLVFTQKKLPFERLAKGRQLKELVIMAIKAIDDGDQKALNEYIEELKSRSIEITKYGRFIEN
;
A
#
# COMPACT_ATOMS: atom_id res chain seq x y z
N MET A 1 12.01 10.93 -12.01
CA MET A 1 11.30 10.43 -10.81
C MET A 1 10.01 9.80 -11.29
N ASN A 2 9.68 8.56 -10.90
CA ASN A 2 8.47 7.86 -11.35
C ASN A 2 7.32 8.24 -10.41
N PRO A 3 6.30 9.01 -10.87
CA PRO A 3 5.25 9.53 -9.99
C PRO A 3 4.44 8.43 -9.28
N LEU A 4 4.25 7.29 -9.94
CA LEU A 4 3.56 6.13 -9.35
C LEU A 4 4.37 5.53 -8.20
N LYS A 5 5.70 5.50 -8.34
CA LYS A 5 6.60 5.00 -7.29
C LYS A 5 6.53 5.90 -6.05
N GLU A 6 6.54 7.22 -6.23
CA GLU A 6 6.41 8.17 -5.12
C GLU A 6 5.09 7.99 -4.37
N GLU A 7 3.99 7.78 -5.10
CA GLU A 7 2.68 7.56 -4.50
C GLU A 7 2.63 6.24 -3.70
N LEU A 8 3.21 5.18 -4.24
CA LEU A 8 3.36 3.89 -3.53
C LEU A 8 4.24 4.01 -2.29
N GLU A 9 5.34 4.78 -2.36
CA GLU A 9 6.21 5.05 -1.20
C GLU A 9 5.46 5.82 -0.10
N ALA A 10 4.69 6.85 -0.47
CA ALA A 10 3.86 7.59 0.48
C ALA A 10 2.79 6.70 1.12
N LEU A 11 2.17 5.81 0.35
CA LEU A 11 1.22 4.82 0.85
C LEU A 11 1.89 3.85 1.85
N LYS A 12 3.07 3.33 1.52
CA LYS A 12 3.86 2.46 2.40
C LYS A 12 4.11 3.13 3.76
N ILE A 13 4.56 4.39 3.76
CA ILE A 13 4.82 5.14 5.00
C ILE A 13 3.54 5.27 5.85
N ARG A 14 2.41 5.60 5.22
CA ARG A 14 1.12 5.70 5.93
C ARG A 14 0.71 4.37 6.56
N ILE A 15 0.86 3.26 5.85
CA ILE A 15 0.55 1.92 6.37
C ILE A 15 1.47 1.58 7.55
N GLU A 16 2.77 1.82 7.42
CA GLU A 16 3.75 1.57 8.49
C GLU A 16 3.42 2.34 9.77
N ASN A 17 3.05 3.62 9.63
CA ASN A 17 2.63 4.44 10.76
C ASN A 17 1.35 3.89 11.42
N LYS A 18 0.33 3.52 10.63
CA LYS A 18 -0.90 2.90 11.16
C LYS A 18 -0.62 1.59 11.90
N ILE A 19 0.23 0.72 11.34
CA ILE A 19 0.65 -0.54 12.00
C ILE A 19 1.34 -0.23 13.33
N ARG A 20 2.31 0.71 13.34
CA ARG A 20 3.00 1.11 14.58
C ARG A 20 2.00 1.57 15.64
N THR A 21 1.10 2.49 15.29
CA THR A 21 0.07 2.98 16.22
C THR A 21 -0.81 1.85 16.76
N LEU A 22 -1.22 0.90 15.92
CA LEU A 22 -2.01 -0.26 16.37
C LEU A 22 -1.26 -1.15 17.36
N VAL A 23 0.04 -1.39 17.10
CA VAL A 23 0.89 -2.16 18.01
C VAL A 23 1.03 -1.43 19.35
N PHE A 24 1.33 -0.13 19.34
CA PHE A 24 1.53 0.65 20.56
C PHE A 24 0.26 0.83 21.39
N THR A 25 -0.91 0.94 20.74
CA THR A 25 -2.18 1.21 21.45
C THR A 25 -2.90 -0.03 21.98
N GLN A 26 -2.43 -1.24 21.65
CA GLN A 26 -2.95 -2.54 22.12
C GLN A 26 -4.49 -2.68 22.10
N LYS A 27 -5.20 -1.97 21.21
CA LYS A 27 -6.67 -2.04 21.12
C LYS A 27 -7.08 -3.47 20.77
N LYS A 28 -8.06 -4.04 21.51
CA LYS A 28 -8.61 -5.42 21.46
C LYS A 28 -9.00 -6.02 20.10
N LEU A 29 -8.85 -5.29 18.99
CA LEU A 29 -8.97 -5.75 17.60
C LEU A 29 -7.61 -5.91 16.86
N PRO A 30 -6.46 -6.24 17.49
CA PRO A 30 -5.17 -5.97 16.88
C PRO A 30 -4.78 -7.04 15.86
N PHE A 31 -5.12 -8.33 16.05
CA PHE A 31 -4.56 -9.39 15.20
C PHE A 31 -5.00 -9.28 13.73
N GLU A 32 -6.30 -9.24 13.45
CA GLU A 32 -6.80 -9.16 12.07
C GLU A 32 -6.46 -7.83 11.40
N ARG A 33 -6.54 -6.71 12.13
CA ARG A 33 -6.20 -5.39 11.57
C ARG A 33 -4.69 -5.27 11.30
N LEU A 34 -3.85 -5.83 12.17
CA LEU A 34 -2.40 -5.88 11.94
C LEU A 34 -2.05 -6.81 10.78
N ALA A 35 -2.70 -7.98 10.68
CA ALA A 35 -2.52 -8.90 9.57
C ALA A 35 -2.88 -8.24 8.23
N LYS A 36 -4.07 -7.61 8.14
CA LYS A 36 -4.49 -6.84 6.96
C LYS A 36 -3.52 -5.71 6.62
N GLY A 37 -3.04 -4.98 7.64
CA GLY A 37 -2.03 -3.94 7.46
C GLY A 37 -0.70 -4.47 6.92
N ARG A 38 -0.22 -5.61 7.42
CA ARG A 38 1.02 -6.25 6.95
C ARG A 38 0.90 -6.75 5.51
N GLN A 39 -0.20 -7.44 5.19
CA GLN A 39 -0.49 -7.88 3.82
C GLN A 39 -0.54 -6.70 2.85
N LEU A 40 -1.17 -5.60 3.26
CA LEU A 40 -1.21 -4.40 2.45
C LEU A 40 0.17 -3.76 2.26
N LYS A 41 0.98 -3.68 3.33
CA LYS A 41 2.37 -3.22 3.23
C LYS A 41 3.16 -4.06 2.23
N GLU A 42 3.03 -5.38 2.29
CA GLU A 42 3.73 -6.31 1.41
C GLU A 42 3.32 -6.12 -0.05
N LEU A 43 2.02 -6.01 -0.31
CA LEU A 43 1.47 -5.71 -1.64
C LEU A 43 2.06 -4.41 -2.24
N VAL A 44 2.15 -3.34 -1.44
CA VAL A 44 2.73 -2.06 -1.88
C VAL A 44 4.24 -2.19 -2.15
N ILE A 45 4.97 -2.96 -1.34
CA ILE A 45 6.40 -3.24 -1.58
C ILE A 45 6.59 -4.01 -2.89
N MET A 46 5.75 -5.00 -3.16
CA MET A 46 5.81 -5.78 -4.40
C MET A 46 5.51 -4.92 -5.63
N ALA A 47 4.56 -3.97 -5.54
CA ALA A 47 4.31 -3.00 -6.59
C ALA A 47 5.52 -2.08 -6.85
N ILE A 48 6.18 -1.57 -5.80
CA ILE A 48 7.41 -0.77 -5.94
C ILE A 48 8.53 -1.59 -6.60
N LYS A 49 8.70 -2.84 -6.16
CA LYS A 49 9.70 -3.74 -6.73
C LYS A 49 9.43 -4.03 -8.20
N ALA A 50 8.18 -4.26 -8.59
CA ALA A 50 7.81 -4.44 -10.00
C ALA A 50 8.15 -3.21 -10.85
N ILE A 51 8.03 -1.99 -10.30
CA ILE A 51 8.51 -0.77 -10.98
C ILE A 51 10.03 -0.80 -11.15
N ASP A 52 10.77 -1.15 -10.10
CA ASP A 52 12.23 -1.18 -10.11
C ASP A 52 12.80 -2.27 -11.04
N ASP A 53 12.10 -3.40 -11.13
CA ASP A 53 12.43 -4.53 -12.00
C ASP A 53 11.94 -4.33 -13.45
N GLY A 54 11.13 -3.29 -13.72
CA GLY A 54 10.52 -3.05 -15.03
C GLY A 54 9.44 -4.08 -15.43
N ASP A 55 8.92 -4.86 -14.48
CA ASP A 55 7.89 -5.87 -14.70
C ASP A 55 6.48 -5.25 -14.72
N GLN A 56 6.09 -4.77 -15.90
CA GLN A 56 4.79 -4.11 -16.08
C GLN A 56 3.60 -5.05 -15.84
N LYS A 57 3.75 -6.37 -16.07
CA LYS A 57 2.66 -7.34 -15.87
C LYS A 57 2.39 -7.49 -14.37
N ALA A 58 3.45 -7.77 -13.60
CA ALA A 58 3.34 -7.88 -12.15
C ALA A 58 2.84 -6.57 -11.52
N LEU A 59 3.34 -5.42 -12.00
CA LEU A 59 2.86 -4.12 -11.54
C LEU A 59 1.34 -3.96 -11.74
N ASN A 60 0.82 -4.31 -12.92
CA ASN A 60 -0.62 -4.22 -13.18
C ASN A 60 -1.42 -5.13 -12.24
N GLU A 61 -0.95 -6.37 -12.01
CA GLU A 61 -1.61 -7.30 -11.08
C GLU A 61 -1.66 -6.74 -9.65
N TYR A 62 -0.57 -6.17 -9.15
CA TYR A 62 -0.54 -5.55 -7.82
C TYR A 62 -1.43 -4.30 -7.72
N ILE A 63 -1.50 -3.49 -8.78
CA ILE A 63 -2.38 -2.30 -8.81
C ILE A 63 -3.86 -2.71 -8.81
N GLU A 64 -4.24 -3.73 -9.58
CA GLU A 64 -5.62 -4.24 -9.56
C GLU A 64 -6.00 -4.83 -8.19
N GLU A 65 -5.07 -5.52 -7.53
CA GLU A 65 -5.28 -6.01 -6.16
C GLU A 65 -5.37 -4.87 -5.12
N LEU A 66 -4.68 -3.74 -5.33
CA LEU A 66 -4.85 -2.56 -4.49
C LEU A 66 -6.24 -1.94 -4.69
N LYS A 67 -6.71 -1.85 -5.94
CA LYS A 67 -8.06 -1.36 -6.25
C LYS A 67 -9.15 -2.28 -5.71
N SER A 68 -8.97 -3.60 -5.76
CA SER A 68 -9.93 -4.57 -5.22
C SER A 68 -10.13 -4.40 -3.71
N ARG A 69 -9.11 -3.86 -3.02
CA ARG A 69 -9.12 -3.49 -1.59
C ARG A 69 -9.57 -2.04 -1.34
N SER A 70 -10.16 -1.39 -2.35
CA SER A 70 -10.59 0.01 -2.33
C SER A 70 -9.45 0.99 -2.01
N ILE A 71 -8.23 0.65 -2.43
CA ILE A 71 -7.08 1.55 -2.32
C ILE A 71 -6.84 2.13 -3.69
N GLU A 72 -7.28 3.38 -3.84
CA GLU A 72 -7.06 4.14 -5.05
C GLU A 72 -5.62 4.66 -5.06
N ILE A 73 -4.91 4.30 -6.12
CA ILE A 73 -3.63 4.90 -6.47
C ILE A 73 -3.91 5.71 -7.72
N THR A 74 -3.83 7.03 -7.59
CA THR A 74 -4.07 7.90 -8.73
C THR A 74 -3.01 7.66 -9.78
N LYS A 75 -3.42 7.60 -11.06
CA LYS A 75 -2.45 7.64 -12.16
C LYS A 75 -1.65 8.96 -12.17
N TYR A 76 -2.15 10.00 -11.51
CA TYR A 76 -1.52 11.30 -11.30
C TYR A 76 -2.06 11.94 -10.02
N GLY A 77 -1.18 12.20 -9.05
CA GLY A 77 -1.46 12.61 -7.67
C GLY A 77 -2.74 13.41 -7.42
N ARG A 78 -3.74 12.73 -6.86
CA ARG A 78 -4.75 13.32 -5.98
C ARG A 78 -5.59 12.20 -5.35
N PHE A 79 -5.18 11.74 -4.17
CA PHE A 79 -6.03 10.92 -3.33
C PHE A 79 -7.37 11.63 -3.10
N ILE A 80 -8.47 11.05 -3.57
CA ILE A 80 -9.82 11.42 -3.13
C ILE A 80 -10.13 10.49 -1.96
N GLU A 81 -10.12 11.04 -0.75
CA GLU A 81 -10.78 10.39 0.38
C GLU A 81 -12.29 10.48 0.12
N ASN A 82 -12.95 9.32 -0.03
CA ASN A 82 -14.39 9.22 0.19
C ASN A 82 -14.68 9.16 1.69
#